data_AF-A0A4V1BEP8-F1
#
_entry.id   AF-A0A4V1BEP8-F1
#
_cell.length_a   1.000
_cell.length_b   1.000
_cell.length_c   1.000
_cell.angle_alpha   90.00
_cell.angle_beta   90.00
_cell.angle_gamma   90.00
#
_symmetry.space_group_name_H-M   'P 1'
#
loop_
_entity.id
_entity.type
_entity.pdbx_description
1 polymer ?
#
loop_
_entity_poly.entity_id
_entity_poly.type
_entity_poly.pdbx_seq_one_letter_code
_entity_poly.pdbx_strand_id
1 'polypeptide(L)'
;MSTTFKPNATIDARGLSCPLPIVRARKAMDALQVGEVLEVLATDRGAPADFRGWCEQTEHKFLGVVEDEGFFRLYVKKLVPETKEKGPLFPREIRNEELARRLEAGEAPIVLDVREPEEYEAGHIPGALSVPIESLVDFTDRLDRTAEIAVVCRSGRRSAYACRILEQAGFEKVVNVVPGMSAWSGPVERGRAEDAPSSTAS
;
A
#
# COMPACT_ATOMS: atom_id res chain seq x y z
N MET A 1 29.47 22.16 -21.74
CA MET A 1 28.23 22.82 -21.31
C MET A 1 28.16 22.69 -19.79
N SER A 2 28.33 23.79 -19.05
CA SER A 2 28.28 23.75 -17.59
C SER A 2 26.84 23.49 -17.15
N THR A 3 26.57 22.29 -16.62
CA THR A 3 25.25 21.97 -16.07
C THR A 3 25.10 22.70 -14.74
N THR A 4 24.45 23.85 -14.74
CA THR A 4 24.10 24.58 -13.51
C THR A 4 22.85 23.94 -12.90
N PHE A 5 23.01 23.25 -11.78
CA PHE A 5 21.88 22.77 -10.98
C PHE A 5 21.49 23.86 -9.97
N LYS A 6 20.21 24.25 -9.91
CA LYS A 6 19.69 25.15 -8.88
C LYS A 6 19.06 24.31 -7.76
N PRO A 7 19.67 24.23 -6.56
CA PRO A 7 19.06 23.51 -5.45
C PRO A 7 17.93 24.30 -4.79
N ASN A 8 16.94 23.58 -4.30
CA ASN A 8 15.87 24.09 -3.42
C ASN A 8 16.30 24.02 -1.95
N ALA A 9 17.14 23.05 -1.60
CA ALA A 9 17.76 22.94 -0.28
C ALA A 9 19.20 22.42 -0.39
N THR A 10 20.03 22.81 0.56
CA THR A 10 21.42 22.33 0.69
C THR A 10 21.62 21.75 2.08
N ILE A 11 22.26 20.58 2.15
CA ILE A 11 22.74 20.00 3.41
C ILE A 11 24.25 19.82 3.42
N ASP A 12 24.85 20.10 4.57
CA ASP A 12 26.27 19.87 4.82
C ASP A 12 26.47 18.52 5.54
N ALA A 13 27.06 17.58 4.80
CA ALA A 13 27.46 16.26 5.28
C ALA A 13 29.00 16.05 5.18
N ARG A 14 29.77 17.13 5.04
CA ARG A 14 31.23 17.09 5.06
C ARG A 14 31.73 16.65 6.44
N GLY A 15 32.86 15.95 6.46
CA GLY A 15 33.44 15.39 7.70
C GLY A 15 32.72 14.17 8.25
N LEU A 16 31.69 13.66 7.58
CA LEU A 16 30.99 12.43 7.94
C LEU A 16 31.45 11.29 7.05
N SER A 17 31.72 10.14 7.67
CA SER A 17 32.00 8.89 6.95
C SER A 17 30.71 8.13 6.63
N CYS A 18 30.73 7.33 5.57
CA CYS A 18 29.64 6.43 5.19
C CYS A 18 29.09 5.64 6.40
N PRO A 19 27.76 5.53 6.60
CA PRO A 19 26.66 5.89 5.69
C PRO A 19 25.98 7.24 6.01
N LEU A 20 26.56 8.06 6.88
CA LEU A 20 25.88 9.25 7.42
C LEU A 20 25.46 10.30 6.37
N PRO A 21 26.20 10.53 5.26
CA PRO A 21 25.75 11.43 4.21
C PRO A 21 24.39 11.03 3.58
N ILE A 22 24.16 9.75 3.31
CA ILE A 22 22.89 9.25 2.76
C ILE A 22 21.77 9.39 3.79
N VAL A 23 22.04 9.09 5.07
CA VAL A 23 21.02 9.20 6.13
C VAL A 23 20.55 10.64 6.28
N ARG A 24 21.47 11.62 6.24
CA ARG A 24 21.11 13.05 6.27
C ARG A 24 20.36 13.46 5.02
N ALA A 25 20.78 12.99 3.85
CA ALA A 25 20.08 13.27 2.59
C ALA A 25 18.66 12.73 2.59
N ARG A 26 18.42 11.52 3.08
CA ARG A 26 17.08 10.93 3.22
C ARG A 26 16.18 11.80 4.10
N LYS A 27 16.67 12.19 5.29
CA LYS A 27 15.91 13.06 6.20
C LYS A 27 15.57 14.42 5.58
N ALA A 28 16.51 15.00 4.82
CA ALA A 28 16.27 16.27 4.14
C ALA A 28 15.31 16.13 2.95
N MET A 29 15.34 14.97 2.28
CA MET A 29 14.44 14.66 1.17
C MET A 29 12.98 14.61 1.61
N ASP A 30 12.68 14.19 2.85
CA ASP A 30 11.32 14.17 3.40
C ASP A 30 10.68 15.57 3.41
N ALA A 31 11.48 16.63 3.61
CA ALA A 31 11.00 18.01 3.70
C ALA A 31 10.80 18.71 2.33
N LEU A 32 11.25 18.09 1.22
CA LEU A 32 11.13 18.67 -0.12
C LEU A 32 9.81 18.32 -0.81
N GLN A 33 9.38 19.15 -1.74
CA GLN A 33 8.30 18.86 -2.68
C GLN A 33 8.80 18.03 -3.85
N VAL A 34 7.88 17.30 -4.50
CA VAL A 34 8.19 16.54 -5.70
C VAL A 34 8.68 17.49 -6.80
N GLY A 35 9.80 17.13 -7.42
CA GLY A 35 10.45 17.93 -8.46
C GLY A 35 11.53 18.87 -7.92
N GLU A 36 11.63 19.06 -6.61
CA GLU A 36 12.67 19.90 -6.00
C GLU A 36 14.03 19.18 -5.95
N VAL A 37 15.10 19.98 -5.90
CA VAL A 37 16.48 19.49 -5.93
C VAL A 37 17.16 19.69 -4.58
N LEU A 38 17.71 18.62 -4.03
CA LEU A 38 18.58 18.63 -2.86
C LEU A 38 20.05 18.68 -3.31
N GLU A 39 20.82 19.63 -2.78
CA GLU A 39 22.29 19.62 -2.82
C GLU A 39 22.84 19.00 -1.54
N VAL A 40 23.79 18.08 -1.68
CA VAL A 40 24.50 17.46 -0.56
C VAL A 40 26.00 17.69 -0.70
N LEU A 41 26.59 18.32 0.31
CA LEU A 41 28.04 18.51 0.40
C LEU A 41 28.66 17.33 1.14
N ALA A 42 29.58 16.59 0.53
CA ALA A 42 30.22 15.42 1.13
C ALA A 42 31.72 15.38 0.84
N THR A 43 32.53 15.05 1.85
CA THR A 43 34.00 14.85 1.68
C THR A 43 34.36 13.39 1.43
N ASP A 44 33.39 12.48 1.56
CA ASP A 44 33.60 11.05 1.37
C ASP A 44 33.75 10.71 -0.11
N ARG A 45 34.84 10.02 -0.46
CA ARG A 45 35.14 9.56 -1.82
C ARG A 45 34.13 8.54 -2.34
N GLY A 46 33.45 7.81 -1.45
CA GLY A 46 32.39 6.86 -1.81
C GLY A 46 31.04 7.51 -2.13
N ALA A 47 30.82 8.76 -1.68
CA ALA A 47 29.51 9.40 -1.72
C ALA A 47 28.88 9.46 -3.13
N PRO A 48 29.61 9.77 -4.23
CA PRO A 48 28.99 9.78 -5.56
C PRO A 48 28.42 8.42 -6.00
N ALA A 49 29.09 7.31 -5.68
CA ALA A 49 28.62 5.96 -6.02
C ALA A 49 27.43 5.57 -5.15
N ASP A 50 27.53 5.84 -3.84
CA ASP A 50 26.49 5.61 -2.85
C ASP A 50 25.19 6.34 -3.18
N PHE A 51 25.28 7.61 -3.61
CA PHE A 51 24.10 8.41 -3.97
C PHE A 51 23.46 7.96 -5.29
N ARG A 52 24.26 7.49 -6.26
CA ARG A 52 23.70 6.88 -7.47
C ARG A 52 22.91 5.62 -7.13
N GLY A 53 23.50 4.71 -6.35
CA GLY A 53 22.82 3.48 -5.92
C GLY A 53 21.58 3.77 -5.08
N TRP A 54 21.63 4.75 -4.18
CA TRP A 54 20.47 5.17 -3.41
C TRP A 54 19.35 5.72 -4.29
N CYS A 55 19.67 6.55 -5.29
CA CYS A 55 18.69 7.09 -6.24
C CYS A 55 18.05 5.97 -7.09
N GLU A 56 18.83 4.99 -7.54
CA GLU A 56 18.32 3.80 -8.25
C GLU A 56 17.36 2.98 -7.38
N GLN A 57 17.59 2.93 -6.06
CA GLN A 57 16.73 2.21 -5.12
C GLN A 57 15.49 3.00 -4.66
N THR A 58 15.53 4.34 -4.69
CA THR A 58 14.48 5.22 -4.14
C THR A 58 13.73 6.04 -5.19
N GLU A 59 13.99 5.79 -6.48
CA GLU A 59 13.38 6.42 -7.65
C GLU A 59 13.57 7.94 -7.75
N HIS A 60 14.26 8.54 -6.77
CA HIS A 60 14.83 9.86 -6.89
C HIS A 60 15.84 9.89 -8.04
N LYS A 61 15.96 11.04 -8.70
CA LYS A 61 16.86 11.17 -9.83
C LYS A 61 18.18 11.79 -9.40
N PHE A 62 19.26 11.04 -9.53
CA PHE A 62 20.59 11.59 -9.42
C PHE A 62 20.86 12.52 -10.63
N LEU A 63 21.01 13.81 -10.37
CA LEU A 63 21.21 14.81 -11.42
C LEU A 63 22.70 14.94 -11.80
N GLY A 64 23.60 14.80 -10.83
CA GLY A 64 25.03 14.90 -11.08
C GLY A 64 25.85 15.16 -9.83
N VAL A 65 27.17 15.20 -10.04
CA VAL A 65 28.17 15.57 -9.04
C VAL A 65 29.05 16.68 -9.61
N VAL A 66 29.39 17.65 -8.78
CA VAL A 66 30.43 18.64 -9.07
C VAL A 66 31.51 18.47 -7.99
N GLU A 67 32.75 18.28 -8.43
CA GLU A 67 33.90 18.25 -7.54
C GLU A 67 34.40 19.68 -7.32
N ASP A 68 34.57 20.04 -6.06
CA ASP A 68 35.06 21.32 -5.57
C ASP A 68 36.27 21.04 -4.66
N GLU A 69 37.09 22.03 -4.31
CA GLU A 69 38.37 21.80 -3.62
C GLU A 69 38.18 21.07 -2.27
N GLY A 70 38.40 19.75 -2.28
CA GLY A 70 38.32 18.88 -1.11
C GLY A 70 36.93 18.30 -0.78
N PHE A 71 35.89 18.53 -1.60
CA PHE A 71 34.55 17.97 -1.38
C PHE A 71 33.71 17.85 -2.66
N PHE A 72 32.65 17.03 -2.59
CA PHE A 72 31.68 16.82 -3.66
C PHE A 72 30.37 17.54 -3.37
N ARG A 73 29.79 18.15 -4.40
CA ARG A 73 28.41 18.65 -4.43
C ARG A 73 27.56 17.67 -5.22
N LEU A 74 26.69 16.95 -4.53
CA LEU A 74 25.80 15.95 -5.11
C LEU A 74 24.41 16.54 -5.27
N TYR A 75 23.82 16.39 -6.45
CA TYR A 75 22.49 16.92 -6.76
C TYR A 75 21.49 15.78 -6.95
N VAL A 76 20.46 15.74 -6.12
CA VAL A 76 19.40 14.74 -6.18
C VAL A 76 18.06 15.43 -6.34
N LYS A 77 17.31 15.10 -7.39
CA LYS A 77 15.94 15.57 -7.57
C LYS A 77 14.98 14.63 -6.86
N LYS A 78 14.15 15.17 -5.97
CA LYS A 78 13.01 14.44 -5.41
C LYS A 78 12.08 14.08 -6.56
N LEU A 79 11.94 12.81 -6.79
CA LEU A 79 10.80 12.28 -7.53
C LEU A 79 9.90 11.58 -6.53
N VAL A 80 8.61 11.48 -6.88
CA VAL A 80 7.78 10.49 -6.23
C VAL A 80 8.47 9.14 -6.46
N PRO A 81 8.60 8.29 -5.44
CA PRO A 81 8.62 6.88 -5.77
C PRO A 81 7.36 6.66 -6.59
N GLU A 82 7.49 6.29 -7.86
CA GLU A 82 6.41 5.58 -8.51
C GLU A 82 6.22 4.41 -7.58
N THR A 83 5.21 4.44 -6.71
CA THR A 83 4.92 3.30 -5.83
C THR A 83 5.03 2.12 -6.76
N LYS A 84 6.08 1.30 -6.63
CA LYS A 84 6.18 0.05 -7.37
C LYS A 84 4.90 -0.64 -6.94
N GLU A 85 3.87 -0.52 -7.75
CA GLU A 85 2.64 -1.24 -7.58
C GLU A 85 3.13 -2.67 -7.75
N LYS A 86 3.45 -3.30 -6.61
CA LYS A 86 3.53 -4.74 -6.54
C LYS A 86 2.24 -5.15 -7.24
N GLY A 87 2.38 -5.87 -8.35
CA GLY A 87 1.25 -6.27 -9.18
C GLY A 87 0.12 -6.79 -8.31
N PRO A 88 -1.12 -6.76 -8.83
CA PRO A 88 -2.31 -6.98 -8.03
C PRO A 88 -2.16 -8.25 -7.17
N LEU A 89 -2.54 -8.16 -5.90
CA LEU A 89 -2.45 -9.27 -4.94
C LEU A 89 -3.29 -10.46 -5.40
N PHE A 90 -4.31 -10.19 -6.22
CA PHE A 90 -5.22 -11.14 -6.83
C PHE A 90 -5.72 -10.63 -8.20
N PRO A 91 -6.02 -11.48 -9.21
CA PRO A 91 -6.36 -11.01 -10.57
C PRO A 91 -7.57 -10.07 -10.66
N ARG A 92 -8.53 -10.17 -9.74
CA ARG A 92 -9.72 -9.31 -9.70
C ARG A 92 -9.77 -8.51 -8.41
N GLU A 93 -9.44 -7.23 -8.49
CA GLU A 93 -9.46 -6.33 -7.33
C GLU A 93 -10.52 -5.25 -7.48
N ILE A 94 -11.08 -4.84 -6.36
CA ILE A 94 -11.96 -3.68 -6.24
C ILE A 94 -11.40 -2.73 -5.18
N ARG A 95 -11.47 -1.43 -5.47
CA ARG A 95 -11.05 -0.38 -4.53
C ARG A 95 -12.17 -0.09 -3.53
N ASN A 96 -11.82 0.41 -2.35
CA ASN A 96 -12.78 0.71 -1.28
C ASN A 96 -13.89 1.68 -1.73
N GLU A 97 -13.57 2.68 -2.55
CA GLU A 97 -14.52 3.68 -3.05
C GLU A 97 -15.57 3.05 -3.99
N GLU A 98 -15.16 2.08 -4.79
CA GLU A 98 -16.06 1.38 -5.71
C GLU A 98 -16.96 0.40 -4.94
N LEU A 99 -16.41 -0.32 -3.96
CA LEU A 99 -17.22 -1.17 -3.08
C LEU A 99 -18.27 -0.34 -2.32
N ALA A 100 -17.88 0.82 -1.76
CA ALA A 100 -18.81 1.73 -1.08
C ALA A 100 -19.94 2.19 -2.00
N ARG A 101 -19.62 2.61 -3.24
CA ARG A 101 -20.62 3.00 -4.24
C ARG A 101 -21.61 1.87 -4.54
N ARG A 102 -21.12 0.64 -4.70
CA ARG A 102 -21.97 -0.52 -4.98
C ARG A 102 -22.89 -0.88 -3.81
N LEU A 103 -22.40 -0.75 -2.58
CA LEU A 103 -23.20 -0.92 -1.37
C LEU A 103 -24.33 0.11 -1.29
N GLU A 104 -24.03 1.38 -1.59
CA GLU A 104 -25.02 2.46 -1.61
C GLU A 104 -26.06 2.30 -2.72
N ALA A 105 -25.68 1.75 -3.87
CA ALA A 105 -26.56 1.51 -5.01
C ALA A 105 -27.50 0.29 -4.84
N GLY A 106 -27.32 -0.53 -3.80
CA GLY A 106 -28.07 -1.79 -3.63
C GLY A 106 -27.63 -2.92 -4.57
N GLU A 107 -26.49 -2.76 -5.26
CA GLU A 107 -25.86 -3.75 -6.15
C GLU A 107 -24.66 -4.44 -5.46
N ALA A 108 -24.79 -4.59 -4.14
CA ALA A 108 -23.74 -5.06 -3.25
C ALA A 108 -23.40 -6.54 -3.53
N PRO A 109 -22.11 -6.89 -3.72
CA PRO A 109 -21.70 -8.28 -3.59
C PRO A 109 -21.83 -8.73 -2.13
N ILE A 110 -21.78 -10.03 -1.87
CA ILE A 110 -21.62 -10.56 -0.51
C ILE A 110 -20.24 -10.12 -0.01
N VAL A 111 -20.21 -9.33 1.07
CA VAL A 111 -18.94 -8.92 1.68
C VAL A 111 -18.51 -9.97 2.69
N LEU A 112 -17.36 -10.59 2.47
CA LEU A 112 -16.79 -11.62 3.35
C LEU A 112 -15.58 -11.05 4.09
N ASP A 113 -15.71 -10.85 5.40
CA ASP A 113 -14.62 -10.36 6.25
C ASP A 113 -13.85 -11.55 6.84
N VAL A 114 -12.60 -11.70 6.42
CA VAL A 114 -11.73 -12.82 6.80
C VAL A 114 -10.71 -12.45 7.88
N ARG A 115 -10.95 -11.35 8.60
CA ARG A 115 -10.15 -10.95 9.77
C ARG A 115 -10.52 -11.79 10.99
N GLU A 116 -9.74 -11.63 12.07
CA GLU A 116 -10.07 -12.22 13.36
C GLU A 116 -11.39 -11.64 13.89
N PRO A 117 -12.16 -12.41 14.69
CA PRO A 117 -13.42 -11.94 15.26
C PRO A 117 -13.28 -10.63 16.02
N GLU A 118 -12.18 -10.40 16.72
CA GLU A 118 -11.94 -9.16 17.48
C GLU A 118 -11.75 -7.95 16.56
N GLU A 119 -11.09 -8.12 15.41
CA GLU A 119 -10.96 -7.06 14.40
C GLU A 119 -12.30 -6.72 13.76
N TYR A 120 -13.16 -7.73 13.57
CA TYR A 120 -14.52 -7.58 13.05
C TYR A 120 -15.42 -6.86 14.06
N GLU A 121 -15.44 -7.33 15.31
CA GLU A 121 -16.26 -6.77 16.39
C GLU A 121 -15.90 -5.30 16.68
N ALA A 122 -14.63 -4.92 16.53
CA ALA A 122 -14.16 -3.54 16.69
C ALA A 122 -14.67 -2.58 15.60
N GLY A 123 -15.02 -3.10 14.42
CA GLY A 123 -15.48 -2.32 13.28
C GLY A 123 -15.37 -3.09 11.95
N HIS A 124 -16.49 -3.28 11.27
CA HIS A 124 -16.60 -3.97 9.98
C HIS A 124 -17.55 -3.25 9.02
N ILE A 125 -17.51 -3.63 7.74
CA ILE A 125 -18.42 -3.08 6.72
C ILE A 125 -19.85 -3.57 7.03
N PRO A 126 -20.87 -2.69 7.02
CA PRO A 126 -22.24 -3.08 7.30
C PRO A 126 -22.73 -4.25 6.43
N GLY A 127 -23.37 -5.23 7.06
CA GLY A 127 -23.85 -6.44 6.38
C GLY A 127 -22.78 -7.42 5.90
N ALA A 128 -21.51 -7.23 6.30
CA ALA A 128 -20.47 -8.21 6.02
C ALA A 128 -20.70 -9.52 6.79
N LEU A 129 -20.26 -10.64 6.22
CA LEU A 129 -20.22 -11.93 6.88
C LEU A 129 -18.84 -12.13 7.51
N SER A 130 -18.80 -12.36 8.83
CA SER A 130 -17.56 -12.69 9.55
C SER A 130 -17.21 -14.17 9.37
N VAL A 131 -16.14 -14.44 8.62
CA VAL A 131 -15.63 -15.80 8.38
C VAL A 131 -14.11 -15.74 8.45
N PRO A 132 -13.51 -15.94 9.65
CA PRO A 132 -12.07 -15.96 9.80
C PRO A 132 -11.42 -16.91 8.80
N ILE A 133 -10.25 -16.53 8.28
CA ILE A 133 -9.61 -17.25 7.18
C ILE A 133 -9.36 -18.73 7.48
N GLU A 134 -9.12 -19.06 8.75
CA GLU A 134 -8.91 -20.43 9.23
C GLU A 134 -10.17 -21.29 9.10
N SER A 135 -11.35 -20.69 9.25
CA SER A 135 -12.66 -21.35 9.12
C SER A 135 -13.22 -21.31 7.70
N LEU A 136 -12.56 -20.60 6.77
CA LEU A 136 -13.08 -20.36 5.43
C LEU A 136 -13.31 -21.64 4.64
N VAL A 137 -12.39 -22.61 4.75
CA VAL A 137 -12.46 -23.88 4.02
C VAL A 137 -13.77 -24.62 4.37
N ASP A 138 -14.05 -24.75 5.66
CA ASP A 138 -15.28 -25.40 6.15
C ASP A 138 -16.55 -24.59 5.86
N PHE A 139 -16.42 -23.28 5.74
CA PHE A 139 -17.54 -22.39 5.45
C PHE A 139 -17.93 -22.35 3.97
N THR A 140 -17.03 -22.77 3.05
CA THR A 140 -17.28 -22.70 1.60
C THR A 140 -18.56 -23.41 1.16
N ASP A 141 -18.94 -24.51 1.81
CA ASP A 141 -20.16 -25.27 1.48
C ASP A 141 -21.47 -24.55 1.86
N ARG A 142 -21.39 -23.53 2.71
CA ARG A 142 -22.53 -22.71 3.15
C ARG A 142 -22.74 -21.47 2.28
N LEU A 143 -21.82 -21.20 1.35
CA LEU A 143 -21.85 -20.03 0.49
C LEU A 143 -22.50 -20.37 -0.86
N ASP A 144 -23.26 -19.41 -1.40
CA ASP A 144 -23.77 -19.50 -2.77
C ASP A 144 -22.62 -19.29 -3.77
N ARG A 145 -22.29 -20.34 -4.52
CA ARG A 145 -21.21 -20.34 -5.53
C ARG A 145 -21.50 -19.42 -6.73
N THR A 146 -22.74 -19.03 -6.94
CA THR A 146 -23.16 -18.16 -8.06
C THR A 146 -23.14 -16.67 -7.72
N ALA A 147 -23.12 -16.35 -6.43
CA ALA A 147 -23.07 -14.99 -5.92
C ALA A 147 -21.69 -14.36 -6.16
N GLU A 148 -21.68 -13.04 -6.30
CA GLU A 148 -20.43 -12.28 -6.30
C GLU A 148 -19.97 -12.05 -4.86
N ILE A 149 -18.70 -12.35 -4.57
CA ILE A 149 -18.13 -12.28 -3.22
C ILE A 149 -16.96 -11.29 -3.22
N ALA A 150 -17.09 -10.23 -2.43
CA ALA A 150 -16.03 -9.27 -2.14
C ALA A 150 -15.35 -9.65 -0.82
N VAL A 151 -14.11 -10.12 -0.89
CA VAL A 151 -13.37 -10.55 0.30
C VAL A 151 -12.54 -9.39 0.83
N VAL A 152 -12.70 -9.09 2.11
CA VAL A 152 -12.01 -8.00 2.79
C VAL A 152 -11.18 -8.52 3.96
N CYS A 153 -10.01 -7.92 4.15
CA CYS A 153 -9.24 -8.07 5.38
C CYS A 153 -8.66 -6.72 5.81
N ARG A 154 -7.68 -6.69 6.71
CA ARG A 154 -7.03 -5.44 7.13
C ARG A 154 -6.29 -4.71 6.00
N SER A 155 -5.55 -5.41 5.14
CA SER A 155 -4.58 -4.80 4.19
C SER A 155 -4.62 -5.37 2.76
N GLY A 156 -5.65 -6.15 2.41
CA GLY A 156 -5.77 -6.81 1.10
C GLY A 156 -4.98 -8.12 0.92
N ARG A 157 -4.02 -8.44 1.80
CA ARG A 157 -3.17 -9.65 1.65
C ARG A 157 -3.84 -10.95 2.10
N ARG A 158 -4.41 -10.96 3.30
CA ARG A 158 -5.16 -12.13 3.82
C ARG A 158 -6.38 -12.42 2.93
N SER A 159 -7.09 -11.38 2.50
CA SER A 159 -8.22 -11.51 1.57
C SER A 159 -7.79 -12.04 0.20
N ALA A 160 -6.64 -11.63 -0.34
CA ALA A 160 -6.12 -12.23 -1.57
C ALA A 160 -5.82 -13.74 -1.45
N TYR A 161 -5.40 -14.22 -0.26
CA TYR A 161 -5.23 -15.65 -0.01
C TYR A 161 -6.60 -16.34 0.08
N ALA A 162 -7.55 -15.76 0.82
CA ALA A 162 -8.92 -16.24 0.89
C ALA A 162 -9.61 -16.29 -0.48
N CYS A 163 -9.38 -15.33 -1.37
CA CYS A 163 -9.91 -15.37 -2.74
C CYS A 163 -9.43 -16.60 -3.51
N ARG A 164 -8.16 -17.00 -3.34
CA ARG A 164 -7.62 -18.21 -3.97
C ARG A 164 -8.26 -19.48 -3.41
N ILE A 165 -8.52 -19.52 -2.10
CA ILE A 165 -9.26 -20.64 -1.49
C ILE A 165 -10.66 -20.76 -2.11
N LEU A 166 -11.36 -19.64 -2.26
CA LEU A 166 -12.68 -19.60 -2.89
C LEU A 166 -12.62 -20.00 -4.37
N GLU A 167 -11.67 -19.48 -5.17
CA GLU A 167 -11.51 -19.91 -6.57
C GLU A 167 -11.25 -21.42 -6.68
N GLN A 168 -10.39 -21.98 -5.81
CA GLN A 168 -10.12 -23.42 -5.77
C GLN A 168 -11.35 -24.24 -5.36
N ALA A 169 -12.25 -23.66 -4.55
CA ALA A 169 -13.53 -24.25 -4.18
C ALA A 169 -14.64 -24.06 -5.24
N GLY A 170 -14.33 -23.45 -6.38
CA GLY A 170 -15.23 -23.30 -7.52
C GLY A 170 -16.04 -22.00 -7.54
N PHE A 171 -15.67 -20.99 -6.76
CA PHE A 171 -16.30 -19.67 -6.81
C PHE A 171 -15.72 -18.86 -7.98
N GLU A 172 -16.56 -18.52 -8.95
CA GLU A 172 -16.09 -17.84 -10.16
C GLU A 172 -16.11 -16.31 -10.04
N LYS A 173 -16.91 -15.74 -9.12
CA LYS A 173 -17.13 -14.30 -8.99
C LYS A 173 -16.55 -13.74 -7.69
N VAL A 174 -15.25 -13.95 -7.50
CA VAL A 174 -14.53 -13.48 -6.31
C VAL A 174 -13.72 -12.23 -6.65
N VAL A 175 -13.80 -11.21 -5.80
CA VAL A 175 -13.00 -9.98 -5.90
C VAL A 175 -12.31 -9.69 -4.57
N ASN A 176 -11.04 -9.30 -4.64
CA ASN A 176 -10.26 -8.90 -3.48
C ASN A 176 -10.42 -7.40 -3.22
N VAL A 177 -10.81 -7.00 -2.01
CA VAL A 177 -10.95 -5.58 -1.64
C VAL A 177 -9.60 -5.02 -1.19
N VAL A 178 -9.11 -4.01 -1.91
CA VAL A 178 -7.78 -3.42 -1.69
C VAL A 178 -7.87 -1.90 -1.52
N PRO A 179 -7.19 -1.30 -0.52
CA PRO A 179 -6.29 -1.94 0.46
C PRO A 179 -7.01 -2.61 1.64
N GLY A 180 -8.32 -2.85 1.55
CA GLY A 180 -9.09 -3.47 2.62
C GLY A 180 -9.44 -2.48 3.73
N MET A 181 -9.71 -2.97 4.95
CA MET A 181 -10.21 -2.14 6.05
C MET A 181 -9.25 -1.05 6.52
N SER A 182 -7.94 -1.12 6.23
CA SER A 182 -7.00 -0.05 6.59
C SER A 182 -7.26 1.29 5.91
N ALA A 183 -7.97 1.30 4.78
CA ALA A 183 -8.39 2.53 4.10
C ALA A 183 -9.89 2.57 3.82
N TRP A 184 -10.69 1.79 4.57
CA TRP A 184 -12.14 1.90 4.48
C TRP A 184 -12.59 3.22 5.10
N SER A 185 -13.23 4.06 4.30
CA SER A 185 -13.78 5.36 4.69
C SER A 185 -15.31 5.38 4.73
N GLY A 186 -15.97 4.28 4.38
CA GLY A 186 -17.42 4.14 4.43
C GLY A 186 -17.96 3.89 5.85
N PRO A 187 -19.27 3.65 5.98
CA PRO A 187 -19.88 3.32 7.27
C PRO A 187 -19.30 2.04 7.84
N VAL A 188 -19.34 1.90 9.18
CA VAL A 188 -18.91 0.70 9.90
C VAL A 188 -19.93 0.28 10.95
N GLU A 189 -20.12 -1.01 11.11
CA GLU A 189 -20.87 -1.66 12.20
C GLU A 189 -19.90 -2.25 13.24
N ARG A 190 -20.37 -2.41 14.48
CA ARG A 190 -19.60 -2.95 15.60
C ARG A 190 -20.37 -4.05 16.30
N GLY A 191 -19.67 -4.97 16.94
CA GLY A 191 -20.25 -6.16 17.56
C GLY A 191 -20.29 -7.35 16.61
N ARG A 192 -20.97 -8.42 17.04
CA ARG A 192 -21.12 -9.64 16.23
C ARG A 192 -22.18 -9.42 15.16
N ALA A 193 -21.99 -10.05 14.00
CA ALA A 193 -23.04 -10.13 12.99
C ALA A 193 -24.28 -10.75 13.65
N GLU A 194 -25.43 -10.09 13.58
CA GLU A 194 -26.70 -10.75 13.88
C GLU A 194 -26.83 -11.92 12.91
N ASP A 195 -27.07 -13.12 13.45
CA ASP A 195 -27.25 -14.33 12.64
C ASP A 195 -28.22 -14.02 11.49
N ALA A 196 -27.83 -14.37 10.26
CA ALA A 196 -28.62 -14.17 9.05
C ALA A 196 -30.10 -14.50 9.31
N PRO A 197 -31.06 -13.73 8.76
CA PRO A 197 -32.47 -13.93 9.06
C PRO A 197 -32.84 -15.39 8.80
N SER A 198 -33.12 -16.11 9.89
CA SER A 198 -33.77 -17.40 9.88
C SER A 198 -35.00 -17.27 9.00
N SER A 199 -35.03 -18.04 7.91
CA SER A 199 -36.15 -18.12 7.00
C SER A 199 -37.42 -18.38 7.79
N THR A 200 -38.28 -17.36 7.93
CA THR A 200 -39.68 -17.55 8.28
C THR A 200 -40.38 -17.99 7.00
N ALA A 201 -40.33 -19.29 6.72
CA ALA A 201 -41.25 -19.92 5.80
C ALA A 201 -42.59 -20.10 6.54
N SER A 202 -43.63 -19.45 6.02
CA SER A 202 -45.03 -19.65 6.39
C SER A 202 -45.56 -20.99 5.91
#